data_AF-A0A816GFT2-F1
#
_entry.id   AF-A0A816GFT2-F1
#
_cell.length_a   1.000
_cell.length_b   1.000
_cell.length_c   1.000
_cell.angle_alpha   90.00
_cell.angle_beta   90.00
_cell.angle_gamma   90.00
#
_symmetry.space_group_name_H-M   'P 1'
#
loop_
_entity.id
_entity.type
_entity.pdbx_description
1 polymer ?
#
loop_
_entity_poly.entity_id
_entity_poly.type
_entity_poly.pdbx_seq_one_letter_code
_entity_poly.pdbx_strand_id
1 'polypeptide(L)'
;NLRVRGKRPTSWSEFKEQLKSAFQSTDFQENLHQQLMQLKQKPQELDEYIKTFRGLIGQIEEMTELTQVMLFINGLQTNYGLYVRSKHPKTVEQAIRESQTYDNVVTTSKINTTKYDPFLEKSSIVELNALNSNSNYHRH
;
A
#
# COMPACT_ATOMS: atom_id res chain seq x y z
N ASN A 1 18.63 31.67 -6.92
CA ASN A 1 18.44 32.95 -6.20
C ASN A 1 16.99 33.08 -5.78
N LEU A 2 16.66 32.61 -4.57
CA LEU A 2 15.31 32.67 -4.00
C LEU A 2 15.05 34.06 -3.45
N ARG A 3 14.41 34.90 -4.27
CA ARG A 3 13.93 36.22 -3.84
C ARG A 3 12.42 36.26 -4.00
N VAL A 4 11.74 35.34 -3.33
CA VAL A 4 10.28 35.37 -3.20
C VAL A 4 9.97 36.38 -2.07
N ARG A 5 9.65 37.61 -2.47
CA ARG A 5 9.04 38.66 -1.64
C ARG A 5 9.77 39.06 -0.33
N GLY A 6 11.04 39.42 -0.42
CA GLY A 6 11.67 40.52 0.36
C GLY A 6 11.65 40.53 1.91
N LYS A 7 10.95 39.64 2.61
CA LYS A 7 10.89 39.57 4.07
C LYS A 7 11.48 38.25 4.55
N ARG A 8 12.47 38.34 5.44
CA ARG A 8 12.99 37.18 6.15
C ARG A 8 11.89 36.61 7.03
N PRO A 9 11.68 35.29 7.03
CA PRO A 9 10.71 34.67 7.92
C PRO A 9 11.15 34.88 9.36
N THR A 10 10.20 35.25 10.21
CA THR A 10 10.40 35.52 11.64
C THR A 10 10.04 34.31 12.51
N SER A 11 9.41 33.30 11.91
CA SER A 11 9.06 32.03 12.56
C SER A 11 9.33 30.84 11.65
N TRP A 12 9.38 29.66 12.24
CA TRP A 12 9.50 28.39 11.51
C TRP A 12 8.30 28.13 10.59
N SER A 13 7.09 28.56 10.98
CA SER A 13 5.88 28.42 10.15
C SER A 13 6.00 29.27 8.88
N GLU A 14 6.36 30.55 9.05
CA GLU A 14 6.57 31.47 7.93
C GLU A 14 7.66 30.98 6.98
N PHE A 15 8.75 30.41 7.53
CA PHE A 15 9.81 29.84 6.71
C PHE A 15 9.29 28.67 5.86
N LYS A 16 8.52 27.74 6.45
CA LYS A 16 7.93 26.63 5.69
C LYS A 16 6.98 27.11 4.60
N GLU A 17 6.12 28.08 4.90
CA GLU A 17 5.18 28.64 3.94
C GLU A 17 5.90 29.33 2.78
N GLN A 18 6.95 30.12 3.07
CA GLN A 18 7.77 30.74 2.03
C GLN A 18 8.50 29.70 1.18
N LEU A 19 9.01 28.64 1.80
CA LEU A 19 9.67 27.55 1.10
C LEU A 19 8.69 26.79 0.18
N LYS A 20 7.51 26.43 0.71
CA LYS A 20 6.42 25.83 -0.06
C LYS A 20 6.02 26.73 -1.23
N SER A 21 5.75 28.00 -0.98
CA SER A 21 5.37 28.97 -2.01
C SER A 21 6.43 29.16 -3.10
N ALA A 22 7.71 28.96 -2.78
CA ALA A 22 8.80 29.14 -3.74
C ALA A 22 9.03 27.93 -4.65
N PHE A 23 8.63 26.73 -4.20
CA PHE A 23 9.00 25.46 -4.84
C PHE A 23 7.83 24.53 -5.18
N GLN A 24 6.69 24.67 -4.51
CA GLN A 24 5.47 23.94 -4.88
C GLN A 24 4.75 24.68 -6.00
N SER A 25 4.29 23.94 -6.99
CA SER A 25 3.43 24.47 -8.03
C SER A 25 2.06 24.84 -7.44
N THR A 26 1.37 25.79 -8.06
CA THR A 26 0.06 26.27 -7.59
C THR A 26 -1.02 25.18 -7.61
N ASP A 27 -0.85 24.17 -8.46
CA ASP A 27 -1.71 23.00 -8.66
C ASP A 27 -1.23 21.77 -7.87
N PHE A 28 -0.22 21.89 -7.00
CA PHE A 28 0.39 20.74 -6.31
C PHE A 28 -0.62 19.90 -5.52
N GLN A 29 -1.47 20.53 -4.70
CA GLN A 29 -2.50 19.84 -3.93
C GLN A 29 -3.55 19.20 -4.85
N GLU A 30 -3.97 19.90 -5.91
CA GLU A 30 -4.91 19.37 -6.89
C GLU A 30 -4.35 18.11 -7.57
N ASN A 31 -3.08 18.14 -7.98
CA ASN A 31 -2.39 17.00 -8.58
C ASN A 31 -2.29 15.81 -7.62
N LEU A 32 -2.05 16.04 -6.32
CA LEU A 32 -2.05 14.97 -5.31
C LEU A 32 -3.44 14.34 -5.15
N HIS A 33 -4.48 15.17 -5.09
CA HIS A 33 -5.87 14.70 -5.02
C HIS A 33 -6.25 13.89 -6.26
N GLN A 34 -5.90 14.35 -7.46
CA GLN A 34 -6.16 13.64 -8.71
C GLN A 34 -5.43 12.29 -8.74
N GLN A 35 -4.14 12.26 -8.37
CA GLN A 35 -3.38 11.02 -8.25
C GLN A 35 -4.03 10.04 -7.27
N LEU A 36 -4.48 10.52 -6.12
CA LEU A 36 -5.15 9.69 -5.11
C LEU A 36 -6.49 9.14 -5.61
N MET A 37 -7.30 9.95 -6.29
CA MET A 37 -8.58 9.53 -6.86
C MET A 37 -8.42 8.48 -7.97
N GLN A 38 -7.32 8.56 -8.73
CA GLN A 38 -6.99 7.63 -9.81
C GLN A 38 -6.22 6.40 -9.33
N LEU A 39 -5.71 6.39 -8.10
CA LEU A 39 -4.91 5.29 -7.57
C LEU A 39 -5.75 4.01 -7.43
N LYS A 40 -5.36 2.97 -8.17
CA LYS A 40 -5.95 1.64 -8.13
C LYS A 40 -4.92 0.57 -7.79
N GLN A 41 -5.32 -0.42 -7.00
CA GLN A 41 -4.54 -1.61 -6.73
C GLN A 41 -4.44 -2.47 -8.00
N LYS A 42 -3.21 -2.77 -8.42
CA LYS A 42 -2.93 -3.74 -9.49
C LYS A 42 -2.98 -5.18 -8.96
N PRO A 43 -3.21 -6.18 -9.84
CA PRO A 43 -3.21 -7.59 -9.43
C PRO A 43 -1.90 -7.97 -8.74
N GLN A 44 -2.00 -8.62 -7.58
CA GLN A 44 -0.85 -9.11 -6.79
C GLN A 44 0.10 -8.02 -6.26
N GLU A 45 -0.31 -6.75 -6.28
CA GLU A 45 0.51 -5.61 -5.84
C GLU A 45 -0.14 -4.84 -4.68
N LEU A 46 -0.61 -5.52 -3.64
CA LEU A 46 -1.23 -4.86 -2.48
C LEU A 46 -0.23 -3.95 -1.75
N ASP A 47 1.00 -4.40 -1.52
CA ASP A 47 2.00 -3.64 -0.76
C ASP A 47 2.41 -2.34 -1.47
N GLU A 48 2.60 -2.38 -2.81
CA GLU A 48 2.93 -1.18 -3.57
C GLU A 48 1.76 -0.19 -3.61
N TYR A 49 0.52 -0.69 -3.67
CA TYR A 49 -0.67 0.12 -3.52
C TYR A 49 -0.71 0.81 -2.15
N ILE A 50 -0.51 0.08 -1.04
CA ILE A 50 -0.49 0.64 0.32
C ILE A 50 0.61 1.70 0.47
N LYS A 51 1.81 1.41 -0.04
CA LYS A 51 2.96 2.33 0.01
C LYS A 51 2.67 3.63 -0.73
N THR A 52 2.13 3.53 -1.95
CA THR A 52 1.78 4.71 -2.76
C THR A 52 0.65 5.49 -2.12
N PHE A 53 -0.39 4.80 -1.63
CA PHE A 53 -1.52 5.43 -0.94
C PHE A 53 -1.04 6.25 0.27
N ARG A 54 -0.23 5.65 1.16
CA ARG A 54 0.38 6.33 2.31
C ARG A 54 1.20 7.55 1.92
N GLY A 55 1.99 7.42 0.85
CA GLY A 55 2.80 8.53 0.33
C GLY A 55 1.95 9.72 -0.13
N LEU A 56 0.80 9.46 -0.76
CA LEU A 56 -0.12 10.52 -1.21
C LEU A 56 -0.85 11.18 -0.03
N ILE A 57 -1.50 10.39 0.84
CA ILE A 57 -2.27 10.97 1.96
C ILE A 57 -1.39 11.73 2.96
N GLY A 58 -0.11 11.37 3.10
CA GLY A 58 0.83 12.08 3.96
C GLY A 58 1.27 13.45 3.43
N GLN A 59 1.01 13.74 2.14
CA GLN A 59 1.34 15.02 1.50
C GLN A 59 0.12 15.92 1.27
N ILE A 60 -1.08 15.32 1.28
CA ILE A 60 -2.32 16.05 1.11
C ILE A 60 -2.68 16.78 2.41
N GLU A 61 -3.00 18.06 2.27
CA GLU A 61 -3.44 18.89 3.38
C GLU A 61 -4.96 18.73 3.59
N GLU A 62 -5.42 18.78 4.84
CA GLU A 62 -6.84 18.85 5.21
C GLU A 62 -7.77 17.72 4.71
N MET A 63 -7.29 16.48 4.64
CA MET A 63 -8.17 15.33 4.31
C MET A 63 -8.72 14.62 5.55
N THR A 64 -10.05 14.54 5.65
CA THR A 64 -10.70 13.79 6.75
C THR A 64 -10.37 12.30 6.68
N GLU A 65 -10.26 11.67 7.85
CA GLU A 65 -9.96 10.24 7.94
C GLU A 65 -11.03 9.37 7.27
N LEU A 66 -12.31 9.76 7.36
CA LEU A 66 -13.39 9.09 6.65
C LEU A 66 -13.16 9.09 5.13
N THR A 67 -12.78 10.24 4.56
CA THR A 67 -12.48 10.37 3.14
C THR A 67 -11.29 9.48 2.75
N GLN A 68 -10.23 9.45 3.57
CA GLN A 68 -9.07 8.60 3.33
C GLN A 68 -9.47 7.11 3.31
N VAL A 69 -10.25 6.65 4.29
CA VAL A 69 -10.74 5.26 4.34
C VAL A 69 -11.59 4.94 3.11
N MET A 70 -12.50 5.84 2.71
CA MET A 70 -13.34 5.64 1.52
C MET A 70 -12.50 5.53 0.24
N LEU A 71 -11.53 6.42 0.06
CA LEU A 71 -10.65 6.40 -1.11
C LEU A 71 -9.77 5.15 -1.13
N PHE A 72 -9.25 4.72 0.02
CA PHE A 72 -8.50 3.47 0.14
C PHE A 72 -9.35 2.27 -0.32
N ILE A 73 -10.54 2.09 0.27
CA ILE A 73 -11.42 0.97 -0.08
C ILE A 73 -11.83 1.01 -1.55
N ASN A 74 -12.09 2.18 -2.10
CA ASN A 74 -12.48 2.36 -3.51
C ASN A 74 -11.32 2.14 -4.49
N GLY A 75 -10.07 2.23 -4.03
CA GLY A 75 -8.88 1.97 -4.82
C GLY A 75 -8.46 0.51 -4.84
N LEU A 76 -8.89 -0.30 -3.87
CA LEU A 76 -8.62 -1.74 -3.82
C LEU A 76 -9.28 -2.51 -4.98
N GLN A 77 -8.73 -3.69 -5.28
CA GLN A 77 -9.40 -4.66 -6.15
C GLN A 77 -10.76 -5.06 -5.56
N THR A 78 -11.75 -5.32 -6.40
CA THR A 78 -13.16 -5.51 -6.00
C THR A 78 -13.32 -6.48 -4.84
N ASN A 79 -12.65 -7.63 -4.87
CA ASN A 79 -12.72 -8.64 -3.81
C ASN A 79 -12.09 -8.17 -2.49
N TYR A 80 -10.95 -7.48 -2.52
CA TYR A 80 -10.33 -6.85 -1.36
C TYR A 80 -11.25 -5.75 -0.80
N GLY A 81 -11.73 -4.86 -1.67
CA GLY A 81 -12.59 -3.74 -1.30
C GLY A 81 -13.89 -4.19 -0.63
N LEU A 82 -14.54 -5.23 -1.15
CA LEU A 82 -15.75 -5.81 -0.54
C LEU A 82 -15.46 -6.40 0.85
N TYR A 83 -14.38 -7.18 0.98
CA TYR A 83 -13.96 -7.73 2.26
C TYR A 83 -13.70 -6.62 3.28
N VAL A 84 -12.84 -5.65 2.95
CA VAL A 84 -12.46 -4.56 3.86
C VAL A 84 -13.68 -3.71 4.23
N ARG A 85 -14.57 -3.42 3.28
CA ARG A 85 -15.82 -2.68 3.55
C ARG A 85 -16.71 -3.39 4.57
N SER A 86 -16.80 -4.72 4.51
CA SER A 86 -17.59 -5.53 5.45
C SER A 86 -17.09 -5.46 6.89
N LYS A 87 -15.83 -5.04 7.09
CA LYS A 87 -15.21 -4.86 8.42
C LYS A 87 -15.47 -3.48 9.02
N HIS A 88 -16.07 -2.57 8.26
CA HIS A 88 -16.41 -1.22 8.69
C HIS A 88 -15.23 -0.45 9.36
N PRO A 89 -14.04 -0.40 8.73
CA PRO A 89 -12.88 0.28 9.31
C PRO A 89 -13.16 1.77 9.53
N LYS A 90 -12.62 2.31 10.62
CA LYS A 90 -12.73 3.73 10.99
C LYS A 90 -11.46 4.52 10.68
N THR A 91 -10.34 3.82 10.52
CA THR A 91 -9.03 4.41 10.21
C THR A 91 -8.42 3.75 8.99
N VAL A 92 -7.48 4.44 8.34
CA VAL A 92 -6.73 3.89 7.21
C VAL A 92 -5.93 2.66 7.64
N GLU A 93 -5.35 2.68 8.85
CA GLU A 93 -4.59 1.56 9.41
C GLU A 93 -5.47 0.33 9.64
N GLN A 94 -6.72 0.51 10.08
CA GLN A 94 -7.68 -0.59 10.17
C GLN A 94 -7.96 -1.17 8.78
N ALA A 95 -8.24 -0.33 7.79
CA ALA A 95 -8.50 -0.77 6.43
C ALA A 95 -7.29 -1.52 5.83
N ILE A 96 -6.07 -1.04 6.08
CA ILE A 96 -4.82 -1.70 5.68
C ILE A 96 -4.70 -3.08 6.33
N ARG A 97 -4.88 -3.18 7.66
CA ARG A 97 -4.78 -4.47 8.36
C ARG A 97 -5.77 -5.50 7.83
N GLU A 98 -7.01 -5.10 7.56
CA GLU A 98 -8.01 -5.98 6.97
C GLU A 98 -7.65 -6.39 5.54
N SER A 99 -7.10 -5.47 4.74
CA SER A 99 -6.64 -5.79 3.38
C SER A 99 -5.50 -6.81 3.37
N GLN A 100 -4.53 -6.69 4.29
CA GLN A 100 -3.42 -7.62 4.45
C GLN A 100 -3.88 -8.98 5.00
N THR A 101 -4.86 -8.97 5.91
CA THR A 101 -5.49 -10.20 6.42
C THR A 101 -6.12 -10.99 5.29
N TYR A 102 -6.87 -10.32 4.41
CA TYR A 102 -7.46 -10.96 3.23
C TYR A 102 -6.39 -11.42 2.23
N ASP A 103 -5.34 -10.63 2.01
CA ASP A 103 -4.21 -11.01 1.14
C ASP A 103 -3.59 -12.33 1.56
N ASN A 104 -3.29 -12.49 2.85
CA ASN A 104 -2.71 -13.71 3.41
C ASN A 104 -3.60 -14.94 3.14
N VAL A 105 -4.92 -14.79 3.25
CA VAL A 105 -5.88 -15.87 2.96
C VAL A 105 -5.86 -16.23 1.47
N VAL A 106 -5.87 -15.24 0.58
CA VAL A 106 -5.84 -15.45 -0.87
C VAL A 106 -4.53 -16.08 -1.30
N THR A 107 -3.40 -15.58 -0.81
CA THR A 107 -2.06 -16.08 -1.12
C THR A 107 -1.88 -17.52 -0.64
N THR A 108 -2.32 -17.84 0.59
CA THR A 108 -2.30 -19.21 1.12
C THR A 108 -3.18 -20.15 0.28
N SER A 109 -4.36 -19.69 -0.13
CA SER A 109 -5.28 -20.49 -0.96
C SER A 109 -4.69 -20.81 -2.33
N LYS A 110 -4.02 -19.84 -2.98
CA LYS A 110 -3.32 -20.06 -4.27
C LYS A 110 -2.22 -21.10 -4.16
N ILE A 111 -1.43 -21.06 -3.08
CA ILE A 111 -0.36 -22.06 -2.82
C ILE A 111 -0.96 -23.47 -2.71
N ASN A 112 -2.12 -23.61 -2.06
CA ASN A 112 -2.78 -24.90 -1.90
C ASN A 112 -3.35 -25.43 -3.23
N THR A 113 -3.88 -24.57 -4.10
CA THR A 113 -4.39 -24.99 -5.42
C THR A 113 -3.28 -25.42 -6.37
N THR A 114 -2.09 -24.80 -6.33
CA THR A 114 -0.96 -25.19 -7.19
C THR A 114 -0.32 -26.51 -6.76
N LYS A 115 -0.50 -26.94 -5.50
CA LYS A 115 0.04 -28.21 -4.98
C LYS A 115 -0.83 -29.42 -5.33
N TYR A 116 -2.09 -29.23 -5.69
CA TYR A 116 -3.00 -30.30 -6.07
C TYR A 116 -3.34 -30.17 -7.56
N ASP A 117 -2.41 -30.60 -8.41
CA ASP A 117 -2.71 -30.90 -9.80
C ASP A 117 -2.75 -32.43 -9.95
N PRO A 118 -3.92 -33.06 -10.17
CA PRO A 118 -4.05 -34.50 -10.32
C PRO A 118 -3.23 -35.06 -11.50
N PHE A 119 -2.77 -34.19 -12.41
CA PHE A 119 -2.08 -34.54 -13.64
C PHE A 119 -0.60 -34.14 -13.66
N LEU A 120 -0.06 -33.52 -12.59
CA LEU A 120 1.38 -33.35 -12.45
C LEU A 120 2.03 -34.68 -12.07
N GLU A 121 2.86 -35.20 -12.95
CA GLU A 121 3.53 -36.49 -12.80
C GLU A 121 4.37 -36.53 -11.51
N LYS A 122 4.29 -37.67 -10.78
CA LYS A 122 4.80 -37.89 -9.42
C LYS A 122 6.33 -37.73 -9.25
N SER A 123 7.06 -37.37 -10.29
CA SER A 123 8.52 -37.23 -10.32
C SER A 123 9.03 -35.99 -9.56
N SER A 124 8.21 -34.95 -9.39
CA SER A 124 8.64 -33.69 -8.74
C SER A 124 8.60 -33.69 -7.20
N ILE A 125 7.78 -34.55 -6.59
CA ILE A 125 7.60 -34.58 -5.12
C ILE A 125 8.75 -35.34 -4.43
N VAL A 126 9.42 -36.25 -5.15
CA VAL A 126 10.57 -37.00 -4.61
C VAL A 126 11.81 -36.12 -4.50
N GLU A 127 12.03 -35.18 -5.42
CA GLU A 127 13.20 -34.29 -5.43
C GLU A 127 13.15 -33.20 -4.35
N LEU A 128 11.96 -32.70 -4.00
CA LEU A 128 11.81 -31.67 -2.96
C LEU A 128 12.03 -32.22 -1.54
N ASN A 129 11.76 -33.50 -1.30
CA ASN A 129 12.02 -34.14 -0.02
C ASN A 129 13.50 -34.53 0.17
N ALA A 130 14.25 -34.73 -0.92
CA ALA A 130 15.69 -35.00 -0.86
C ALA A 130 16.50 -33.76 -0.46
N LEU A 131 16.03 -32.55 -0.78
CA LEU A 131 16.71 -31.29 -0.44
C LEU A 131 16.49 -30.86 1.02
N ASN A 132 15.37 -31.25 1.65
CA ASN A 132 15.06 -30.90 3.04
C ASN A 132 15.66 -31.87 4.08
N SER A 133 16.13 -33.04 3.63
CA SER A 133 16.70 -34.07 4.52
C SER A 133 18.18 -33.83 4.86
N ASN A 134 18.88 -32.95 4.12
CA ASN A 134 20.33 -32.77 4.23
C ASN A 134 20.79 -31.59 5.09
N SER A 135 19.90 -30.88 5.80
CA SER A 135 20.29 -29.72 6.64
C SER A 135 20.27 -29.94 8.16
N ASN A 136 19.96 -31.16 8.64
CA ASN A 136 19.78 -31.42 10.08
C ASN A 136 20.82 -32.34 10.75
N TYR A 137 21.99 -32.52 10.14
CA TYR A 137 23.13 -33.11 10.85
C TYR A 137 24.33 -32.22 10.60
N HIS A 138 24.74 -31.44 11.61
CA HIS A 138 26.11 -31.03 11.97
C HIS A 138 26.02 -29.89 13.00
N ARG A 139 25.59 -30.26 14.22
CA ARG A 139 25.95 -29.53 15.45
C ARG A 139 26.20 -30.58 16.53
N HIS A 140 27.47 -30.98 16.66
CA HIS A 140 28.10 -31.39 17.90
C HIS A 140 29.58 -31.03 17.81
#